data_AF-A0A4D7CP99-F1
#
_entry.id   AF-A0A4D7CP99-F1
#
_cell.length_a   1.000
_cell.length_b   1.000
_cell.length_c   1.000
_cell.angle_alpha   90.00
_cell.angle_beta   90.00
_cell.angle_gamma   90.00
#
_symmetry.space_group_name_H-M   'P 1'
#
loop_
_entity.id
_entity.type
_entity.pdbx_description
1 polymer ?
#
loop_
_entity_poly.entity_id
_entity_poly.type
_entity_poly.pdbx_seq_one_letter_code
_entity_poly.pdbx_strand_id
1 'polypeptide(L)'
;MLDTIKFSIRRLQANKIMMLLVLAFLLISCGFYFTYAWFADDDKVTNHFEGNRLDVELAEVFDSPMNWQPGTTTVKEIRAVNTGIMPALVRISLYESLLMFKVDVTDQSGNGNLMISQQANDPVVKLDDVKTWEAAAKQGGTYYLNNHYYLAKEAKIGNQATGKNQYMLEDKNRESSEFNYFEIMFNRLINQSSESFTKDYWRYEKGYFYYSEVLMPGEQSEPIVSQVLLSAQAPNRLKGSLYQLTPHLEGHDVTPSIFAEWQLESNSEMQALYQTYMKE
;
A
#
# COMPACT_ATOMS: atom_id res chain seq x y z
N MET A 1 -32.98 39.85 37.23
CA MET A 1 -33.31 38.40 37.26
C MET A 1 -33.55 37.84 35.86
N LEU A 2 -34.37 38.48 35.00
CA LEU A 2 -34.60 38.01 33.62
C LEU A 2 -33.35 38.04 32.72
N ASP A 3 -32.49 39.05 32.83
CA ASP A 3 -31.31 39.17 31.94
C ASP A 3 -30.23 38.12 32.23
N THR A 4 -30.09 37.73 33.50
CA THR A 4 -29.18 36.67 33.93
C THR A 4 -29.61 35.30 33.39
N ILE A 5 -30.92 35.07 33.31
CA ILE A 5 -31.53 33.85 32.74
C ILE A 5 -31.36 33.84 31.21
N LYS A 6 -31.57 34.97 30.52
CA LYS A 6 -31.36 35.05 29.06
C LYS A 6 -29.90 34.85 28.68
N PHE A 7 -28.95 35.36 29.47
CA PHE A 7 -27.52 35.17 29.26
C PHE A 7 -27.09 33.71 29.42
N SER A 8 -27.58 33.04 30.48
CA SER A 8 -27.27 31.63 30.73
C SER A 8 -27.92 30.69 29.71
N ILE A 9 -29.15 30.97 29.23
CA ILE A 9 -29.78 30.23 28.13
C ILE A 9 -29.01 30.41 26.82
N ARG A 10 -28.56 31.62 26.48
CA ARG A 10 -27.71 31.87 25.29
C ARG A 10 -26.38 31.13 25.37
N ARG A 11 -25.76 31.07 26.57
CA ARG A 11 -24.51 30.35 26.79
C ARG A 11 -24.68 28.82 26.69
N LEU A 12 -25.79 28.28 27.19
CA LEU A 12 -26.15 26.87 27.03
C LEU A 12 -26.47 26.50 25.58
N GLN A 13 -27.17 27.38 24.84
CA GLN A 13 -27.45 27.19 23.41
C GLN A 13 -26.16 27.27 22.57
N ALA A 14 -25.27 28.23 22.85
CA ALA A 14 -23.97 28.34 22.20
C ALA A 14 -23.07 27.11 22.46
N ASN A 15 -23.06 26.58 23.69
CA ASN A 15 -22.30 25.37 24.02
C ASN A 15 -22.88 24.11 23.34
N LYS A 16 -24.20 24.01 23.18
CA LYS A 16 -24.84 22.92 22.42
C LYS A 16 -24.50 23.00 20.93
N ILE A 17 -24.52 24.20 20.34
CA ILE A 17 -24.13 24.42 18.94
C ILE A 17 -22.64 24.12 18.73
N MET A 18 -21.78 24.57 19.66
CA MET A 18 -20.34 24.29 19.60
C MET A 18 -20.05 22.79 19.74
N MET A 19 -20.75 22.08 20.62
CA MET A 19 -20.63 20.63 20.77
C MET A 19 -21.10 19.89 19.51
N LEU A 20 -22.20 20.33 18.89
CA LEU A 20 -22.68 19.79 17.61
C LEU A 20 -21.71 20.06 16.46
N LEU A 21 -21.04 21.22 16.43
CA LEU A 21 -20.03 21.55 15.43
C LEU A 21 -18.74 20.74 15.61
N VAL A 22 -18.30 20.50 16.85
CA VAL A 22 -17.15 19.62 17.14
C VAL A 22 -17.47 18.17 16.80
N LEU A 23 -18.68 17.69 17.11
CA LEU A 23 -19.12 16.33 16.75
C LEU A 23 -19.27 16.18 15.23
N ALA A 24 -19.80 17.20 14.54
CA ALA A 24 -19.87 17.21 13.07
C ALA A 24 -18.46 17.27 12.44
N PHE A 25 -17.53 18.04 13.03
CA PHE A 25 -16.14 18.08 12.57
C PHE A 25 -15.43 16.74 12.80
N LEU A 26 -15.67 16.06 13.92
CA LEU A 26 -15.16 14.70 14.19
C LEU A 26 -15.76 13.65 13.24
N LEU A 27 -17.06 13.75 12.93
CA LEU A 27 -17.73 12.87 11.97
C LEU A 27 -17.30 13.13 10.53
N ILE A 28 -16.95 14.37 10.18
CA ILE A 28 -16.38 14.75 8.88
C ILE A 28 -14.91 14.31 8.80
N SER A 29 -14.13 14.46 9.87
CA SER A 29 -12.75 13.95 9.91
C SER A 29 -12.68 12.43 9.93
N CYS A 30 -13.66 11.73 10.51
CA CYS A 30 -13.79 10.28 10.31
C CYS A 30 -14.36 9.95 8.91
N GLY A 31 -15.30 10.74 8.39
CA GLY A 31 -16.01 10.49 7.14
C GLY A 31 -15.22 10.79 5.86
N PHE A 32 -14.11 11.53 5.93
CA PHE A 32 -13.22 11.75 4.78
C PHE A 32 -12.23 10.60 4.53
N TYR A 33 -12.11 9.63 5.44
CA TYR A 33 -11.24 8.46 5.24
C TYR A 33 -11.97 7.21 4.76
N PHE A 34 -13.30 7.25 4.61
CA PHE A 34 -14.10 6.07 4.24
C PHE A 34 -14.94 6.33 2.98
N THR A 35 -14.33 6.46 1.80
CA THR A 35 -14.91 6.04 0.51
C THR A 35 -13.84 6.00 -0.59
N TYR A 36 -12.80 5.19 -0.44
CA TYR A 36 -12.02 4.69 -1.58
C TYR A 36 -11.73 3.19 -1.43
N ALA A 37 -12.72 2.42 -0.97
CA ALA A 37 -12.77 0.99 -1.22
C ALA A 37 -13.18 0.76 -2.68
N TRP A 38 -12.30 1.11 -3.62
CA TRP A 38 -12.52 0.76 -5.03
C TRP A 38 -11.21 0.36 -5.72
N PHE A 39 -10.44 -0.53 -5.10
CA PHE A 39 -9.49 -1.42 -5.77
C PHE A 39 -9.30 -2.71 -4.96
N ALA A 40 -10.40 -3.42 -4.67
CA ALA A 40 -10.32 -4.79 -4.16
C ALA A 40 -10.27 -5.76 -5.35
N ASP A 41 -9.12 -5.86 -6.00
CA ASP A 41 -8.76 -7.06 -6.75
C ASP A 41 -7.31 -7.40 -6.41
N ASP A 42 -7.13 -8.54 -5.72
CA ASP A 42 -5.89 -9.10 -5.14
C ASP A 42 -5.38 -8.59 -3.76
N ASP A 43 -6.11 -7.74 -2.99
CA ASP A 43 -5.83 -7.58 -1.55
C ASP A 43 -6.06 -8.92 -0.84
N LYS A 44 -4.97 -9.66 -0.56
CA LYS A 44 -5.04 -10.92 0.19
C LYS A 44 -4.68 -10.65 1.65
N VAL A 45 -5.69 -10.77 2.48
CA VAL A 45 -5.56 -10.87 3.93
C VAL A 45 -5.48 -12.35 4.30
N THR A 46 -4.47 -12.73 5.09
CA THR A 46 -4.41 -14.04 5.74
C THR A 46 -4.47 -13.89 7.25
N ASN A 47 -5.59 -14.33 7.84
CA ASN A 47 -5.78 -14.39 9.28
C ASN A 47 -5.36 -15.77 9.79
N HIS A 48 -4.43 -15.81 10.72
CA HIS A 48 -3.94 -17.02 11.36
C HIS A 48 -4.61 -17.18 12.73
N PHE A 49 -5.73 -17.94 12.80
CA PHE A 49 -6.46 -18.26 14.04
C PHE A 49 -7.33 -19.53 13.90
N GLU A 50 -7.52 -20.30 14.98
CA GLU A 50 -8.40 -21.49 15.02
C GLU A 50 -9.91 -21.16 15.17
N GLY A 51 -10.39 -20.00 14.67
CA GLY A 51 -11.81 -19.59 14.76
C GLY A 51 -12.20 -18.33 13.96
N ASN A 52 -13.48 -17.92 14.03
CA ASN A 52 -14.05 -16.83 13.20
C ASN A 52 -13.96 -15.41 13.82
N ARG A 53 -12.90 -15.06 14.57
CA ARG A 53 -12.92 -13.85 15.42
C ARG A 53 -11.76 -12.86 15.24
N LEU A 54 -10.69 -13.27 14.59
CA LEU A 54 -9.59 -12.39 14.15
C LEU A 54 -9.90 -11.91 12.74
N ASP A 55 -9.88 -10.59 12.54
CA ASP A 55 -10.03 -10.01 11.21
C ASP A 55 -9.21 -8.72 11.09
N VAL A 56 -8.42 -8.62 10.03
CA VAL A 56 -7.62 -7.43 9.73
C VAL A 56 -7.81 -7.07 8.27
N GLU A 57 -7.83 -5.78 7.97
CA GLU A 57 -8.03 -5.27 6.62
C GLU A 57 -6.95 -4.27 6.25
N LEU A 58 -6.69 -4.16 4.96
CA LEU A 58 -5.87 -3.09 4.41
C LEU A 58 -6.74 -1.86 4.21
N ALA A 59 -6.36 -0.75 4.85
CA ALA A 59 -6.84 0.56 4.46
C ALA A 59 -5.80 1.19 3.54
N GLU A 60 -6.11 1.24 2.25
CA GLU A 60 -5.28 1.91 1.24
C GLU A 60 -5.92 3.23 0.79
N VAL A 61 -5.17 4.33 0.91
CA VAL A 61 -5.49 5.57 0.21
C VAL A 61 -4.55 5.67 -0.99
N PHE A 62 -5.08 5.38 -2.18
CA PHE A 62 -4.36 5.45 -3.43
C PHE A 62 -5.01 6.44 -4.38
N ASP A 63 -4.36 7.59 -4.55
CA ASP A 63 -4.73 8.57 -5.57
C ASP A 63 -3.74 8.43 -6.73
N SER A 64 -3.91 7.36 -7.51
CA SER A 64 -2.96 7.02 -8.56
C SER A 64 -3.20 7.84 -9.82
N PRO A 65 -2.25 8.68 -10.26
CA PRO A 65 -2.11 8.89 -11.67
C PRO A 65 -1.56 7.58 -12.26
N MET A 66 -2.44 6.79 -12.88
CA MET A 66 -2.05 5.59 -13.63
C MET A 66 -1.09 5.89 -14.81
N ASN A 67 -0.79 7.18 -15.04
CA ASN A 67 0.18 7.69 -16.00
C ASN A 67 1.39 8.25 -15.22
N TRP A 68 2.34 7.37 -14.90
CA TRP A 68 3.55 7.76 -14.18
C TRP A 68 4.41 8.71 -15.01
N GLN A 69 4.71 9.88 -14.46
CA GLN A 69 5.65 10.84 -15.06
C GLN A 69 6.96 10.84 -14.26
N PRO A 70 8.12 10.83 -14.93
CA PRO A 70 9.40 10.94 -14.22
C PRO A 70 9.45 12.20 -13.35
N GLY A 71 9.84 12.03 -12.09
CA GLY A 71 9.93 13.09 -11.10
C GLY A 71 8.63 13.42 -10.35
N THR A 72 7.52 12.72 -10.59
CA THR A 72 6.26 12.93 -9.86
C THR A 72 6.06 11.88 -8.76
N THR A 73 5.62 12.33 -7.58
CA THR A 73 5.20 11.47 -6.48
C THR A 73 3.71 11.16 -6.55
N THR A 74 3.36 9.94 -6.18
CA THR A 74 1.98 9.47 -6.04
C THR A 74 1.73 9.11 -4.58
N VAL A 75 0.65 9.64 -3.99
CA VAL A 75 0.27 9.29 -2.62
C VAL A 75 -0.26 7.85 -2.60
N LYS A 76 0.32 7.05 -1.71
CA LYS A 76 -0.08 5.66 -1.45
C LYS A 76 0.09 5.41 0.04
N GLU A 77 -0.96 5.65 0.81
CA GLU A 77 -0.97 5.32 2.25
C GLU A 77 -1.50 3.91 2.44
N ILE A 78 -0.65 3.00 2.93
CA ILE A 78 -1.04 1.62 3.26
C ILE A 78 -1.06 1.47 4.78
N ARG A 79 -2.20 1.08 5.35
CA ARG A 79 -2.39 0.82 6.79
C ARG A 79 -3.01 -0.54 7.02
N ALA A 80 -2.73 -1.13 8.18
CA ALA A 80 -3.46 -2.27 8.70
C ALA A 80 -4.55 -1.77 9.66
N VAL A 81 -5.75 -2.32 9.55
CA VAL A 81 -6.89 -2.03 10.43
C VAL A 81 -7.36 -3.31 11.06
N ASN A 82 -7.55 -3.34 12.38
CA ASN A 82 -8.20 -4.46 13.05
C ASN A 82 -9.72 -4.27 13.04
N THR A 83 -10.40 -4.96 12.13
CA THR A 83 -11.88 -4.94 12.02
C THR A 83 -12.53 -6.04 12.85
N GLY A 84 -11.73 -6.95 13.39
CA GLY A 84 -12.16 -8.04 14.27
C GLY A 84 -12.50 -7.59 15.69
N ILE A 85 -12.65 -8.59 16.56
CA ILE A 85 -13.03 -8.39 17.97
C ILE A 85 -11.95 -8.84 18.96
N MET A 86 -10.78 -9.24 18.46
CA MET A 86 -9.63 -9.68 19.24
C MET A 86 -8.42 -8.79 18.93
N PRO A 87 -7.49 -8.59 19.89
CA PRO A 87 -6.23 -7.92 19.61
C PRO A 87 -5.44 -8.66 18.53
N ALA A 88 -4.79 -7.91 17.63
CA ALA A 88 -4.09 -8.44 16.47
C ALA A 88 -2.66 -7.90 16.39
N LEU A 89 -1.71 -8.79 16.16
CA LEU A 89 -0.39 -8.47 15.62
C LEU A 89 -0.47 -8.54 14.10
N VAL A 90 0.22 -7.63 13.40
CA VAL A 90 0.17 -7.56 11.94
C VAL A 90 1.54 -7.44 11.30
N ARG A 91 1.68 -8.05 10.13
CA ARG A 91 2.81 -7.84 9.22
C ARG A 91 2.33 -7.65 7.79
N ILE A 92 3.10 -6.90 7.00
CA ILE A 92 2.83 -6.66 5.59
C ILE A 92 4.02 -7.14 4.76
N SER A 93 3.76 -7.81 3.65
CA SER A 93 4.72 -7.98 2.56
C SER A 93 4.27 -7.16 1.36
N LEU A 94 5.20 -6.71 0.53
CA LEU A 94 4.91 -5.84 -0.62
C LEU A 94 5.41 -6.51 -1.90
N TYR A 95 4.65 -6.41 -2.99
CA TYR A 95 4.98 -7.03 -4.27
C TYR A 95 4.85 -6.03 -5.41
N GLU A 96 5.83 -6.03 -6.30
CA GLU A 96 5.90 -5.05 -7.39
C GLU A 96 5.47 -5.67 -8.72
N SER A 97 4.55 -4.97 -9.40
CA SER A 97 4.12 -5.27 -10.76
C SER A 97 4.40 -4.07 -11.66
N LEU A 98 4.92 -4.35 -12.86
CA LEU A 98 5.29 -3.36 -13.85
C LEU A 98 4.88 -3.82 -15.25
N LEU A 99 4.20 -2.96 -16.00
CA LEU A 99 3.99 -3.11 -17.44
C LEU A 99 4.71 -2.00 -18.20
N MET A 100 5.56 -2.38 -19.15
CA MET A 100 6.23 -1.48 -20.07
C MET A 100 5.62 -1.56 -21.47
N PHE A 101 5.67 -0.45 -22.18
CA PHE A 101 5.13 -0.32 -23.53
C PHE A 101 6.24 -0.29 -24.59
N LYS A 102 5.87 -0.60 -25.83
CA LYS A 102 6.78 -0.47 -26.97
C LYS A 102 7.06 1.00 -27.20
N VAL A 103 8.33 1.31 -27.46
CA VAL A 103 8.77 2.65 -27.87
C VAL A 103 8.94 2.64 -29.37
N ASP A 104 8.43 3.66 -30.05
CA ASP A 104 8.68 3.89 -31.46
C ASP A 104 10.14 4.36 -31.65
N VAL A 105 10.88 3.62 -32.46
CA VAL A 105 12.30 3.86 -32.77
C VAL A 105 12.53 4.09 -34.27
N THR A 106 11.45 4.27 -35.05
CA THR A 106 11.51 4.37 -36.51
C THR A 106 12.23 5.64 -37.01
N ASP A 107 12.30 6.69 -36.20
CA ASP A 107 13.01 7.94 -36.51
C ASP A 107 14.54 7.86 -36.27
N GLN A 108 15.05 6.70 -35.85
CA GLN A 108 16.47 6.44 -35.54
C GLN A 108 17.10 7.45 -34.54
N SER A 109 16.28 8.24 -33.85
CA SER A 109 16.73 9.26 -32.88
C SER A 109 16.44 8.84 -31.43
N GLY A 110 15.65 7.79 -31.20
CA GLY A 110 15.48 7.14 -29.88
C GLY A 110 14.72 7.99 -28.84
N ASN A 111 14.04 9.02 -29.33
CA ASN A 111 13.41 10.15 -28.64
C ASN A 111 11.99 9.85 -28.13
N GLY A 112 11.57 8.58 -28.13
CA GLY A 112 10.81 8.06 -27.00
C GLY A 112 9.30 8.26 -27.04
N ASN A 113 8.64 8.22 -28.19
CA ASN A 113 7.16 8.11 -28.20
C ASN A 113 6.72 6.65 -28.03
N LEU A 114 5.57 6.44 -27.39
CA LEU A 114 5.00 5.11 -27.27
C LEU A 114 4.41 4.67 -28.61
N MET A 115 4.62 3.41 -28.96
CA MET A 115 4.06 2.82 -30.18
C MET A 115 2.56 2.61 -29.99
N ILE A 116 1.79 3.08 -30.97
CA ILE A 116 0.32 3.01 -30.98
C ILE A 116 -0.19 2.01 -32.03
N SER A 117 -1.34 1.40 -31.74
CA SER A 117 -2.15 0.65 -32.68
C SER A 117 -3.36 1.48 -33.12
N GLN A 118 -3.83 1.27 -34.36
CA GLN A 118 -5.05 1.94 -34.86
C GLN A 118 -6.32 1.42 -34.17
N GLN A 119 -6.29 0.18 -33.68
CA GLN A 119 -7.40 -0.49 -33.00
C GLN A 119 -6.89 -1.27 -31.78
N ALA A 120 -7.81 -1.68 -30.91
CA ALA A 120 -7.48 -2.56 -29.81
C ALA A 120 -6.91 -3.89 -30.32
N ASN A 121 -5.83 -4.34 -29.69
CA ASN A 121 -5.32 -5.70 -29.82
C ASN A 121 -5.56 -6.43 -28.51
N ASP A 122 -6.15 -7.62 -28.62
CA ASP A 122 -6.32 -8.51 -27.49
C ASP A 122 -5.03 -9.26 -27.13
N PRO A 123 -4.86 -9.62 -25.85
CA PRO A 123 -5.71 -9.22 -24.74
C PRO A 123 -5.48 -7.76 -24.34
N VAL A 124 -6.57 -7.05 -24.02
CA VAL A 124 -6.50 -5.67 -23.55
C VAL A 124 -6.00 -5.60 -22.11
N VAL A 125 -5.12 -4.64 -21.83
CA VAL A 125 -4.61 -4.33 -20.50
C VAL A 125 -5.71 -3.66 -19.68
N LYS A 126 -6.00 -4.24 -18.51
CA LYS A 126 -6.85 -3.65 -17.48
C LYS A 126 -5.99 -3.20 -16.31
N LEU A 127 -6.21 -1.99 -15.83
CA LEU A 127 -5.38 -1.38 -14.80
C LEU A 127 -5.49 -2.09 -13.45
N ASP A 128 -6.66 -2.62 -13.15
CA ASP A 128 -7.03 -3.32 -11.92
C ASP A 128 -6.73 -4.83 -11.96
N ASP A 129 -6.32 -5.39 -13.11
CA ASP A 129 -6.02 -6.81 -13.25
C ASP A 129 -4.64 -7.02 -13.89
N VAL A 130 -3.63 -7.15 -13.03
CA VAL A 130 -2.23 -7.40 -13.42
C VAL A 130 -2.03 -8.68 -14.24
N LYS A 131 -2.97 -9.64 -14.19
CA LYS A 131 -2.88 -10.87 -15.01
C LYS A 131 -3.07 -10.53 -16.49
N THR A 132 -3.86 -9.51 -16.81
CA THR A 132 -4.00 -9.02 -18.18
C THR A 132 -2.71 -8.41 -18.72
N TRP A 133 -1.87 -7.83 -17.87
CA TRP A 133 -0.62 -7.17 -18.27
C TRP A 133 0.36 -8.18 -18.86
N GLU A 134 0.55 -9.32 -18.20
CA GLU A 134 1.42 -10.39 -18.69
C GLU A 134 0.90 -11.01 -19.98
N ALA A 135 -0.41 -11.26 -20.06
CA ALA A 135 -1.04 -11.79 -21.26
C ALA A 135 -0.88 -10.82 -22.45
N ALA A 136 -1.06 -9.52 -22.22
CA ALA A 136 -0.93 -8.47 -23.24
C ALA A 136 0.52 -8.33 -23.70
N ALA A 137 1.48 -8.28 -22.77
CA ALA A 137 2.90 -8.19 -23.11
C ALA A 137 3.38 -9.36 -23.97
N LYS A 138 2.92 -10.59 -23.68
CA LYS A 138 3.29 -11.80 -24.46
C LYS A 138 2.68 -11.82 -25.86
N GLN A 139 1.48 -11.27 -26.02
CA GLN A 139 0.69 -11.39 -27.27
C GLN A 139 0.66 -10.10 -28.10
N GLY A 140 1.29 -9.02 -27.63
CA GLY A 140 1.22 -7.72 -28.30
C GLY A 140 -0.14 -7.04 -28.16
N GLY A 141 -0.79 -7.25 -27.02
CA GLY A 141 -2.03 -6.59 -26.62
C GLY A 141 -1.85 -5.08 -26.39
N THR A 142 -2.96 -4.39 -26.11
CA THR A 142 -2.98 -2.93 -26.01
C THR A 142 -3.57 -2.41 -24.71
N TYR A 143 -3.12 -1.23 -24.29
CA TYR A 143 -3.73 -0.42 -23.25
C TYR A 143 -4.34 0.84 -23.87
N TYR A 144 -5.62 1.11 -23.56
CA TYR A 144 -6.30 2.29 -24.07
C TYR A 144 -6.18 3.47 -23.11
N LEU A 145 -5.59 4.57 -23.57
CA LEU A 145 -5.43 5.78 -22.78
C LEU A 145 -5.40 7.00 -23.72
N ASN A 146 -6.08 8.09 -23.33
CA ASN A 146 -6.08 9.36 -24.06
C ASN A 146 -6.34 9.19 -25.56
N ASN A 147 -7.33 8.37 -25.92
CA ASN A 147 -7.74 8.08 -27.31
C ASN A 147 -6.67 7.37 -28.16
N HIS A 148 -5.73 6.66 -27.53
CA HIS A 148 -4.70 5.86 -28.20
C HIS A 148 -4.65 4.45 -27.62
N TYR A 149 -4.30 3.47 -28.46
CA TYR A 149 -4.04 2.08 -28.04
C TYR A 149 -2.53 1.84 -27.98
N TYR A 150 -1.93 1.86 -26.80
CA TYR A 150 -0.50 1.66 -26.60
C TYR A 150 -0.16 0.17 -26.57
N LEU A 151 0.86 -0.24 -27.34
CA LEU A 151 1.25 -1.65 -27.44
C LEU A 151 2.09 -2.09 -26.24
N ALA A 152 1.62 -3.11 -25.52
CA ALA A 152 2.36 -3.75 -24.45
C ALA A 152 3.65 -4.39 -24.98
N LYS A 153 4.72 -4.34 -24.18
CA LYS A 153 6.03 -4.89 -24.53
C LYS A 153 6.45 -6.00 -23.58
N GLU A 154 6.47 -5.70 -22.29
CA GLU A 154 7.01 -6.60 -21.27
C GLU A 154 6.30 -6.31 -19.95
N ALA A 155 5.94 -7.37 -19.23
CA ALA A 155 5.35 -7.27 -17.91
C ALA A 155 6.16 -8.08 -16.89
N LYS A 156 6.32 -7.52 -15.70
CA LYS A 156 6.89 -8.19 -14.53
C LYS A 156 5.82 -8.19 -13.46
N ILE A 157 5.28 -9.35 -13.13
CA ILE A 157 4.13 -9.47 -12.23
C ILE A 157 4.58 -10.02 -10.86
N GLY A 158 4.23 -9.28 -9.82
CA GLY A 158 4.40 -9.71 -8.44
C GLY A 158 3.46 -10.86 -8.08
N ASN A 159 3.95 -11.81 -7.29
CA ASN A 159 3.16 -12.99 -6.93
C ASN A 159 3.53 -13.51 -5.54
N GLN A 160 2.59 -13.35 -4.60
CA GLN A 160 2.72 -13.79 -3.21
C GLN A 160 3.08 -15.28 -3.06
N ALA A 161 2.33 -16.15 -3.74
CA ALA A 161 2.47 -17.60 -3.59
C ALA A 161 3.87 -18.12 -4.00
N THR A 162 4.57 -17.39 -4.86
CA THR A 162 5.90 -17.77 -5.36
C THR A 162 7.03 -16.88 -4.83
N GLY A 163 6.70 -15.79 -4.11
CA GLY A 163 7.68 -14.77 -3.72
C GLY A 163 8.20 -13.90 -4.88
N LYS A 164 7.67 -14.06 -6.10
CA LYS A 164 8.18 -13.36 -7.29
C LYS A 164 7.94 -11.86 -7.17
N ASN A 165 8.98 -11.06 -7.41
CA ASN A 165 9.00 -9.60 -7.26
C ASN A 165 8.48 -9.12 -5.89
N GLN A 166 8.68 -9.90 -4.83
CA GLN A 166 8.52 -9.39 -3.47
C GLN A 166 9.56 -8.29 -3.24
N TYR A 167 9.12 -7.16 -2.70
CA TYR A 167 10.02 -6.10 -2.29
C TYR A 167 10.89 -6.57 -1.13
N MET A 168 12.19 -6.41 -1.31
CA MET A 168 13.20 -6.71 -0.32
C MET A 168 14.04 -5.44 -0.13
N LEU A 169 14.12 -4.97 1.11
CA LEU A 169 14.96 -3.83 1.45
C LEU A 169 16.43 -4.17 1.14
N GLU A 170 17.15 -3.23 0.51
CA GLU A 170 18.56 -3.38 0.09
C GLU A 170 18.82 -4.58 -0.85
N ASP A 171 17.82 -4.96 -1.66
CA ASP A 171 17.98 -6.04 -2.65
C ASP A 171 18.72 -5.60 -3.91
N LYS A 172 19.91 -6.18 -4.10
CA LYS A 172 20.77 -5.99 -5.29
C LYS A 172 20.10 -6.41 -6.60
N ASN A 173 19.18 -7.38 -6.56
CA ASN A 173 18.44 -7.78 -7.75
C ASN A 173 17.45 -6.68 -8.15
N ARG A 174 16.80 -6.04 -7.18
CA ARG A 174 15.96 -4.88 -7.41
C ARG A 174 16.76 -3.71 -7.99
N GLU A 175 17.93 -3.39 -7.42
CA GLU A 175 18.82 -2.31 -7.87
C GLU A 175 19.26 -2.45 -9.35
N SER A 176 19.38 -3.69 -9.83
CA SER A 176 19.77 -3.99 -11.22
C SER A 176 18.57 -4.13 -12.17
N SER A 177 17.34 -3.93 -11.67
CA SER A 177 16.09 -4.07 -12.44
C SER A 177 15.42 -2.73 -12.71
N GLU A 178 14.39 -2.75 -13.56
CA GLU A 178 13.49 -1.61 -13.78
C GLU A 178 12.81 -1.08 -12.51
N PHE A 179 12.62 -1.92 -11.48
CA PHE A 179 12.03 -1.47 -10.21
C PHE A 179 12.92 -0.49 -9.46
N ASN A 180 14.23 -0.45 -9.72
CA ASN A 180 15.15 0.53 -9.13
C ASN A 180 14.74 2.00 -9.39
N TYR A 181 13.99 2.26 -10.46
CA TYR A 181 13.52 3.60 -10.77
C TYR A 181 12.24 3.98 -10.03
N PHE A 182 11.61 3.04 -9.32
CA PHE A 182 10.48 3.32 -8.44
C PHE A 182 11.00 3.38 -7.00
N GLU A 183 10.94 4.55 -6.39
CA GLU A 183 11.33 4.76 -5.00
C GLU A 183 10.08 4.68 -4.11
N ILE A 184 10.09 3.77 -3.15
CA ILE A 184 9.00 3.57 -2.19
C ILE A 184 9.38 4.34 -0.92
N MET A 185 8.56 5.34 -0.57
CA MET A 185 8.77 6.16 0.61
C MET A 185 8.03 5.55 1.80
N PHE A 186 8.80 4.91 2.68
CA PHE A 186 8.28 4.32 3.91
C PHE A 186 8.09 5.37 5.02
N ASN A 187 7.14 5.13 5.90
CA ASN A 187 6.91 5.98 7.07
C ASN A 187 7.17 5.19 8.37
N ARG A 188 7.87 5.85 9.31
CA ARG A 188 8.27 5.29 10.62
C ARG A 188 8.85 3.88 10.53
N LEU A 189 9.69 3.63 9.52
CA LEU A 189 10.37 2.36 9.33
C LEU A 189 11.66 2.33 10.16
N ILE A 190 11.85 1.25 10.92
CA ILE A 190 13.13 0.86 11.51
C ILE A 190 13.73 -0.23 10.63
N ASN A 191 14.89 0.06 10.05
CA ASN A 191 15.69 -0.91 9.31
C ASN A 191 17.14 -1.02 9.79
N GLN A 192 17.55 -0.16 10.72
CA GLN A 192 18.87 -0.18 11.35
C GLN A 192 18.75 -0.06 12.86
N SER A 193 19.62 -0.75 13.61
CA SER A 193 19.57 -0.78 15.08
C SER A 193 19.81 0.57 15.77
N SER A 194 20.30 1.60 15.05
CA SER A 194 20.47 2.95 15.57
C SER A 194 19.22 3.82 15.48
N GLU A 195 18.21 3.41 14.71
CA GLU A 195 16.93 4.10 14.61
C GLU A 195 16.07 3.75 15.82
N SER A 196 15.53 4.75 16.51
CA SER A 196 14.75 4.52 17.72
C SER A 196 13.42 5.24 17.66
N PHE A 197 12.40 4.51 17.22
CA PHE A 197 11.03 4.76 17.64
C PHE A 197 10.72 3.84 18.80
N THR A 198 10.00 4.36 19.79
CA THR A 198 9.61 3.56 20.97
C THR A 198 8.25 2.91 20.80
N LYS A 199 7.42 3.40 19.88
CA LYS A 199 6.09 2.90 19.56
C LYS A 199 5.62 3.34 18.18
N ASP A 200 4.55 2.73 17.70
CA ASP A 200 3.85 3.06 16.46
C ASP A 200 4.79 3.05 15.25
N TYR A 201 5.66 2.06 15.13
CA TYR A 201 6.62 1.96 14.03
C TYR A 201 6.49 0.64 13.28
N TRP A 202 7.04 0.62 12.08
CA TRP A 202 7.21 -0.61 11.32
C TRP A 202 8.67 -1.05 11.39
N ARG A 203 8.90 -2.36 11.46
CA ARG A 203 10.25 -2.92 11.37
C ARG A 203 10.34 -3.87 10.20
N TYR A 204 11.38 -3.72 9.39
CA TYR A 204 11.65 -4.65 8.30
C TYR A 204 12.47 -5.86 8.77
N GLU A 205 12.03 -7.07 8.43
CA GLU A 205 12.80 -8.31 8.58
C GLU A 205 12.40 -9.30 7.47
N LYS A 206 13.37 -9.70 6.62
CA LYS A 206 13.23 -10.74 5.59
C LYS A 206 11.98 -10.62 4.68
N GLY A 207 11.77 -9.45 4.08
CA GLY A 207 10.67 -9.24 3.13
C GLY A 207 9.31 -8.94 3.77
N TYR A 208 9.27 -8.83 5.11
CA TYR A 208 8.09 -8.43 5.86
C TYR A 208 8.35 -7.17 6.67
N PHE A 209 7.31 -6.35 6.76
CA PHE A 209 7.22 -5.18 7.61
C PHE A 209 6.30 -5.51 8.76
N TYR A 210 6.86 -5.61 9.97
CA TYR A 210 6.14 -5.94 11.19
C TYR A 210 5.73 -4.67 11.91
N TYR A 211 4.47 -4.57 12.32
CA TYR A 211 4.04 -3.44 13.12
C TYR A 211 4.44 -3.63 14.58
N SER A 212 4.88 -2.56 15.24
CA SER A 212 5.43 -2.64 16.59
C SER A 212 4.36 -2.91 17.64
N GLU A 213 3.14 -2.38 17.47
CA GLU A 213 2.07 -2.46 18.47
C GLU A 213 1.08 -3.59 18.19
N VAL A 214 0.39 -4.01 19.26
CA VAL A 214 -0.84 -4.79 19.17
C VAL A 214 -1.98 -3.85 18.78
N LEU A 215 -2.66 -4.14 17.67
CA LEU A 215 -3.87 -3.41 17.28
C LEU A 215 -5.06 -3.96 18.06
N MET A 216 -5.68 -3.14 18.91
CA MET A 216 -6.96 -3.48 19.54
C MET A 216 -8.12 -3.39 18.53
N PRO A 217 -9.29 -3.99 18.82
CA PRO A 217 -10.46 -3.89 17.95
C PRO A 217 -10.79 -2.45 17.57
N GLY A 218 -10.85 -2.17 16.26
CA GLY A 218 -11.11 -0.84 15.69
C GLY A 218 -9.89 0.07 15.57
N GLU A 219 -8.70 -0.36 16.02
CA GLU A 219 -7.46 0.41 15.85
C GLU A 219 -6.83 0.19 14.47
N GLN A 220 -6.00 1.16 14.08
CA GLN A 220 -5.25 1.14 12.83
C GLN A 220 -3.78 1.44 13.10
N SER A 221 -2.92 0.92 12.24
CA SER A 221 -1.50 1.20 12.27
C SER A 221 -1.17 2.61 11.75
N GLU A 222 0.05 3.06 12.04
CA GLU A 222 0.72 4.06 11.21
C GLU A 222 0.87 3.53 9.77
N PRO A 223 0.89 4.41 8.74
CA PRO A 223 1.01 3.93 7.37
C PRO A 223 2.42 3.39 7.14
N ILE A 224 2.57 2.24 6.48
CA ILE A 224 3.89 1.69 6.14
C ILE A 224 4.50 2.42 4.94
N VAL A 225 3.70 2.60 3.89
CA VAL A 225 4.07 3.36 2.69
C VAL A 225 3.31 4.67 2.73
N SER A 226 3.95 5.74 2.30
CA SER A 226 3.32 7.06 2.16
C SER A 226 3.23 7.50 0.70
N GLN A 227 4.28 7.23 -0.07
CA GLN A 227 4.40 7.66 -1.46
C GLN A 227 5.22 6.66 -2.28
N VAL A 228 4.99 6.68 -3.59
CA VAL A 228 5.88 6.07 -4.57
C VAL A 228 6.27 7.13 -5.60
N LEU A 229 7.55 7.15 -5.97
CA LEU A 229 8.14 8.09 -6.93
C LEU A 229 8.72 7.33 -8.11
N LEU A 230 8.36 7.71 -9.33
CA LEU A 230 9.16 7.35 -10.51
C LEU A 230 10.33 8.34 -10.63
N SER A 231 11.55 7.84 -10.54
CA SER A 231 12.78 8.65 -10.61
C SER A 231 12.84 9.51 -11.87
N ALA A 232 13.30 10.75 -11.74
CA ALA A 232 13.58 11.63 -12.88
C ALA A 232 14.67 11.06 -13.82
N GLN A 233 15.48 10.11 -13.34
CA GLN A 233 16.49 9.41 -14.13
C GLN A 233 15.95 8.14 -14.80
N ALA A 234 14.64 7.91 -14.76
CA ALA A 234 14.00 6.79 -15.43
C ALA A 234 14.29 6.83 -16.95
N PRO A 235 14.80 5.74 -17.54
CA PRO A 235 15.10 5.70 -18.96
C PRO A 235 13.82 5.76 -19.81
N ASN A 236 13.94 6.19 -21.07
CA ASN A 236 12.81 6.30 -22.01
C ASN A 236 11.97 5.01 -22.15
N ARG A 237 12.56 3.82 -21.88
CA ARG A 237 11.84 2.54 -21.89
C ARG A 237 10.76 2.41 -20.80
N LEU A 238 10.82 3.21 -19.74
CA LEU A 238 9.81 3.27 -18.68
C LEU A 238 8.74 4.34 -18.92
N LYS A 239 8.82 5.09 -20.03
CA LYS A 239 7.84 6.13 -20.34
C LYS A 239 6.44 5.53 -20.39
N GLY A 240 5.51 6.14 -19.67
CA GLY A 240 4.11 5.71 -19.61
C GLY A 240 3.90 4.28 -19.08
N SER A 241 4.89 3.69 -18.42
CA SER A 241 4.74 2.40 -17.77
C SER A 241 3.64 2.43 -16.71
N LEU A 242 3.00 1.29 -16.50
CA LEU A 242 2.08 1.07 -15.39
C LEU A 242 2.83 0.38 -14.27
N TYR A 243 2.73 0.90 -13.06
CA TYR A 243 3.32 0.31 -11.86
C TYR A 243 2.26 0.13 -10.78
N GLN A 244 2.29 -1.03 -10.15
CA GLN A 244 1.45 -1.37 -9.01
C GLN A 244 2.29 -2.00 -7.91
N LEU A 245 2.14 -1.46 -6.70
CA LEU A 245 2.69 -2.01 -5.47
C LEU A 245 1.54 -2.67 -4.73
N THR A 246 1.52 -3.99 -4.65
CA THR A 246 0.46 -4.78 -4.02
C THR A 246 0.89 -5.17 -2.61
N PRO A 247 0.21 -4.67 -1.56
CA PRO A 247 0.41 -5.14 -0.20
C PRO A 247 -0.29 -6.48 0.06
N HIS A 248 0.31 -7.31 0.90
CA HIS A 248 -0.31 -8.50 1.48
C HIS A 248 -0.21 -8.41 2.99
N LEU A 249 -1.37 -8.39 3.64
CA LEU A 249 -1.49 -8.25 5.09
C LEU A 249 -1.69 -9.60 5.73
N GLU A 250 -0.95 -9.86 6.80
CA GLU A 250 -1.16 -11.02 7.65
C GLU A 250 -1.45 -10.55 9.07
N GLY A 251 -2.52 -11.09 9.64
CA GLY A 251 -2.92 -10.88 11.03
C GLY A 251 -2.73 -12.16 11.83
N HIS A 252 -2.28 -12.02 13.07
CA HIS A 252 -2.17 -13.11 14.03
C HIS A 252 -2.63 -12.63 15.41
N ASP A 253 -3.22 -13.53 16.20
CA ASP A 253 -3.54 -13.23 17.59
C ASP A 253 -2.27 -13.10 18.47
N VAL A 254 -2.42 -12.63 19.71
CA VAL A 254 -1.28 -12.42 20.63
C VAL A 254 -0.93 -13.73 21.34
N THR A 255 -0.54 -14.76 20.59
CA THR A 255 -0.18 -16.08 21.13
C THR A 255 1.20 -16.56 20.67
N PRO A 256 1.88 -17.45 21.42
CA PRO A 256 3.22 -17.91 21.06
C PRO A 256 3.33 -18.68 19.74
N SER A 257 2.23 -19.17 19.14
CA SER A 257 2.28 -19.87 17.86
C SER A 257 2.80 -18.99 16.73
N ILE A 258 2.65 -17.66 16.86
CA ILE A 258 3.13 -16.67 15.89
C ILE A 258 4.62 -16.85 15.57
N PHE A 259 5.44 -17.24 16.55
CA PHE A 259 6.87 -17.40 16.34
C PHE A 259 7.18 -18.52 15.33
N ALA A 260 6.39 -19.60 15.38
CA ALA A 260 6.53 -20.72 14.46
C ALA A 260 5.85 -20.41 13.11
N GLU A 261 4.65 -19.85 13.12
CA GLU A 261 3.86 -19.58 11.91
C GLU A 261 4.50 -18.49 11.04
N TRP A 262 4.95 -17.41 11.65
CA TRP A 262 5.67 -16.34 10.96
C TRP A 262 7.15 -16.62 10.74
N GLN A 263 7.65 -17.74 11.27
CA GLN A 263 9.03 -18.18 11.17
C GLN A 263 10.01 -17.10 11.67
N LEU A 264 9.67 -16.45 12.79
CA LEU A 264 10.50 -15.40 13.38
C LEU A 264 11.83 -16.01 13.84
N GLU A 265 12.94 -15.35 13.51
CA GLU A 265 14.25 -15.84 13.91
C GLU A 265 14.40 -15.87 15.44
N SER A 266 15.04 -16.92 15.95
CA SER A 266 15.32 -17.04 17.38
C SER A 266 16.26 -15.92 17.82
N ASN A 267 15.87 -15.21 18.89
CA ASN A 267 16.52 -14.01 19.41
C ASN A 267 16.53 -12.80 18.47
N SER A 268 15.64 -12.75 17.46
CA SER A 268 15.46 -11.53 16.67
C SER A 268 14.82 -10.44 17.52
N GLU A 269 15.05 -9.17 17.15
CA GLU A 269 14.41 -8.04 17.81
C GLU A 269 12.89 -8.12 17.70
N MET A 270 12.35 -8.66 16.60
CA MET A 270 10.91 -8.88 16.45
C MET A 270 10.37 -9.97 17.38
N GLN A 271 11.07 -11.09 17.50
CA GLN A 271 10.67 -12.12 18.46
C GLN A 271 10.68 -11.56 19.88
N ALA A 272 11.76 -10.85 20.25
CA ALA A 272 11.90 -10.26 21.58
C ALA A 272 10.78 -9.24 21.86
N LEU A 273 10.44 -8.39 20.89
CA LEU A 273 9.35 -7.42 20.99
C LEU A 273 8.00 -8.12 21.22
N TYR A 274 7.60 -9.04 20.35
CA TYR A 274 6.30 -9.69 20.47
C TYR A 274 6.17 -10.59 21.69
N GLN A 275 7.28 -11.15 22.16
CA GLN A 275 7.28 -11.89 23.42
C GLN A 275 6.93 -11.01 24.63
N THR A 276 7.11 -9.67 24.55
CA THR A 276 6.68 -8.77 25.64
C THR A 276 5.16 -8.70 25.78
N TYR A 277 4.40 -8.88 24.69
CA TYR A 277 2.94 -8.85 24.70
C TYR A 277 2.30 -10.15 25.19
N MET A 278 3.08 -11.24 25.24
CA MET A 278 2.60 -12.58 25.62
C MET A 278 2.97 -12.96 27.05
N LYS A 279 3.70 -12.10 27.76
CA LYS A 279 4.06 -12.32 29.16
C LYS A 279 2.96 -11.78 30.08
N GLU A 280 1.95 -12.63 30.29
CA GLU A 280 1.10 -12.63 31.50
C GLU A 280 0.99 -14.04 32.06
#